data_AF-A0A930JWV7-F1
#
_entry.id   AF-A0A930JWV7-F1
#
_cell.length_a   1.000
_cell.length_b   1.000
_cell.length_c   1.000
_cell.angle_alpha   90.00
_cell.angle_beta   90.00
_cell.angle_gamma   90.00
#
_symmetry.space_group_name_H-M   'P 1'
#
loop_
_entity.id
_entity.type
_entity.pdbx_description
1 polymer ?
#
loop_
_entity_poly.entity_id
_entity_poly.type
_entity_poly.pdbx_seq_one_letter_code
_entity_poly.pdbx_strand_id
1 'polypeptide(L)'
;MDNSSPNNNPNMPKMPKFNMNWLYVLVIIALGVVFFAGGNGFLSSGAGVDRDYTTFKQYIAKGYGTKVVINKSDNTLRMFVSPDHIRDIFKQGTQQVGKAPYVNVEIGSVDKVETFLDQAVAQKKIASYSYENKSRNGLMDILISIAPWLVFFGIWYFLIRRMGGGAGGGGGVF
;
A
#
# COMPACT_ATOMS: atom_id res chain seq x y z
N MET A 1 10.89 65.51 -22.51
CA MET A 1 9.72 64.68 -22.11
C MET A 1 10.11 63.26 -22.45
N ASP A 2 10.50 62.51 -21.42
CA ASP A 2 11.08 61.18 -21.55
C ASP A 2 9.96 60.14 -21.65
N ASN A 3 10.04 59.26 -22.65
CA ASN A 3 9.08 58.20 -22.90
C ASN A 3 9.56 56.91 -22.20
N SER A 4 8.95 56.59 -21.06
CA SER A 4 9.23 55.39 -20.28
C SER A 4 8.60 54.16 -20.95
N SER A 5 9.43 53.29 -21.52
CA SER A 5 9.03 51.95 -21.98
C SER A 5 8.74 51.03 -20.78
N PRO A 6 7.74 50.13 -20.84
CA PRO A 6 7.50 49.18 -19.75
C PRO A 6 8.62 48.12 -19.74
N ASN A 7 9.36 48.10 -18.64
CA ASN A 7 10.42 47.15 -18.33
C ASN A 7 9.86 45.71 -18.24
N ASN A 8 10.10 44.91 -19.27
CA ASN A 8 9.78 43.48 -19.30
C ASN A 8 10.97 42.72 -18.72
N ASN A 9 10.94 42.42 -17.43
CA ASN A 9 12.02 41.70 -16.73
C ASN A 9 12.04 40.20 -17.16
N PRO A 10 13.10 39.68 -17.82
CA PRO A 10 13.09 38.37 -18.48
C PRO A 10 13.48 37.18 -17.58
N ASN A 11 13.64 37.38 -16.27
CA ASN A 11 14.28 36.39 -15.37
C ASN A 11 13.32 35.53 -14.54
N MET A 12 12.11 35.23 -15.02
CA MET A 12 11.37 34.08 -14.47
C MET A 12 11.84 32.80 -15.18
N PRO A 13 12.23 31.73 -14.45
CA PRO A 13 12.49 30.44 -15.05
C PRO A 13 11.30 30.05 -15.92
N LYS A 14 11.50 30.01 -17.24
CA LYS A 14 10.48 29.54 -18.17
C LYS A 14 10.17 28.10 -17.78
N MET A 15 9.00 27.91 -17.21
CA MET A 15 8.49 26.58 -16.89
C MET A 15 8.58 25.73 -18.17
N PRO A 16 9.01 24.46 -18.08
CA PRO A 16 9.11 23.60 -19.24
C PRO A 16 7.78 23.64 -20.00
N LYS A 17 7.83 23.89 -21.30
CA LYS A 17 6.62 23.90 -22.12
C LYS A 17 6.03 22.49 -22.05
N PHE A 18 4.89 22.35 -21.37
CA PHE A 18 4.17 21.08 -21.24
C PHE A 18 3.72 20.60 -22.62
N ASN A 19 4.52 19.71 -23.20
CA ASN A 19 4.25 18.95 -24.41
C ASN A 19 3.82 17.52 -24.00
N MET A 20 3.14 16.77 -24.86
CA MET A 20 2.85 15.33 -24.72
C MET A 20 4.07 14.50 -24.27
N ASN A 21 5.31 14.93 -24.56
CA ASN A 21 6.53 14.31 -24.03
C ASN A 21 6.67 14.38 -22.49
N TRP A 22 6.17 15.44 -21.86
CA TRP A 22 6.18 15.58 -20.40
C TRP A 22 5.30 14.55 -19.70
N LEU A 23 4.22 14.17 -20.38
CA LEU A 23 3.35 13.11 -19.91
C LEU A 23 4.08 11.76 -19.90
N TYR A 24 4.78 11.40 -20.99
CA TYR A 24 5.49 10.13 -21.04
C TYR A 24 6.55 10.06 -19.92
N VAL A 25 7.23 11.18 -19.62
CA VAL A 25 8.15 11.28 -18.47
C VAL A 25 7.44 11.04 -17.14
N LEU A 26 6.26 11.65 -16.92
CA LEU A 26 5.46 11.43 -15.70
C LEU A 26 4.98 9.99 -15.57
N VAL A 27 4.53 9.37 -16.67
CA VAL A 27 4.12 7.96 -16.69
C VAL A 27 5.31 7.05 -16.39
N ILE A 28 6.49 7.31 -16.96
CA ILE A 28 7.71 6.55 -16.68
C ILE A 28 8.13 6.69 -15.21
N ILE A 29 8.04 7.89 -14.62
CA ILE A 29 8.33 8.08 -13.19
C ILE A 29 7.30 7.35 -12.32
N ALA A 30 6.01 7.43 -12.66
CA ALA A 30 4.96 6.71 -11.93
C ALA A 30 5.14 5.20 -12.01
N LEU A 31 5.45 4.68 -13.20
CA LEU A 31 5.78 3.27 -13.41
C LEU A 31 7.08 2.89 -12.70
N GLY A 32 8.09 3.76 -12.67
CA GLY A 32 9.33 3.56 -11.92
C GLY A 32 9.04 3.46 -10.42
N VAL A 33 8.27 4.39 -9.86
CA VAL A 33 7.85 4.36 -8.46
C VAL A 33 7.05 3.09 -8.17
N VAL A 34 6.09 2.72 -9.01
CA VAL A 34 5.31 1.47 -8.85
C VAL A 34 6.18 0.22 -9.00
N PHE A 35 7.16 0.23 -9.91
CA PHE A 35 8.07 -0.87 -10.16
C PHE A 35 9.05 -1.06 -8.99
N PHE A 36 9.63 0.02 -8.48
CA PHE A 36 10.52 -0.02 -7.32
C PHE A 36 9.77 -0.19 -5.99
N ALA A 37 8.50 0.26 -5.90
CA ALA A 37 7.64 0.03 -4.73
C ALA A 37 6.98 -1.35 -4.73
N GLY A 38 6.68 -1.92 -5.90
CA GLY A 38 6.03 -3.22 -6.09
C GLY A 38 7.01 -4.39 -6.24
N GLY A 39 8.25 -4.13 -6.65
CA GLY A 39 9.35 -5.09 -6.69
C GLY A 39 10.17 -5.05 -5.40
N ASN A 40 9.62 -5.55 -4.28
CA ASN A 40 10.33 -5.78 -3.02
C ASN A 40 11.08 -4.58 -2.38
N GLY A 41 10.94 -3.35 -2.87
CA GLY A 41 11.60 -2.15 -2.37
C GLY A 41 10.62 -1.18 -1.70
N PHE A 42 11.02 -0.60 -0.58
CA PHE A 42 10.32 0.42 0.23
C PHE A 42 9.09 -0.03 1.06
N LEU A 43 8.23 -0.93 0.58
CA LEU A 43 7.03 -1.38 1.32
C LEU A 43 7.03 -2.88 1.64
N SER A 44 8.10 -3.41 2.23
CA SER A 44 8.17 -4.83 2.62
C SER A 44 7.26 -5.15 3.82
N SER A 45 5.95 -5.06 3.66
CA SER A 45 4.98 -5.72 4.52
C SER A 45 5.11 -7.23 4.32
N GLY A 46 5.22 -7.99 5.41
CA GLY A 46 5.31 -9.45 5.32
C GLY A 46 4.06 -10.05 4.67
N ALA A 47 4.21 -11.21 4.04
CA ALA A 47 3.14 -11.94 3.41
C ALA A 47 2.09 -12.36 4.43
N GLY A 48 0.82 -12.06 4.14
CA GLY A 48 -0.33 -12.52 4.90
C GLY A 48 -0.98 -13.74 4.24
N VAL A 49 -1.34 -14.75 5.02
CA VAL A 49 -2.15 -15.89 4.54
C VAL A 49 -3.34 -16.12 5.46
N ASP A 50 -4.51 -16.34 4.88
CA ASP A 50 -5.71 -16.65 5.65
C ASP A 50 -5.77 -18.14 6.02
N ARG A 51 -6.12 -18.41 7.28
CA ARG A 51 -6.31 -19.76 7.84
C ARG A 51 -7.48 -19.80 8.79
N ASP A 52 -8.03 -21.00 8.97
CA ASP A 52 -9.07 -21.28 9.95
C ASP A 52 -8.53 -21.29 11.39
N TYR A 53 -9.44 -21.10 12.34
CA TYR A 53 -9.12 -21.04 13.77
C TYR A 53 -8.53 -22.35 14.31
N THR A 54 -8.93 -23.51 13.75
CA THR A 54 -8.41 -24.81 14.16
C THR A 54 -6.95 -24.97 13.75
N THR A 55 -6.61 -24.62 12.50
CA THR A 55 -5.22 -24.61 12.02
C THR A 55 -4.36 -23.66 12.85
N PHE A 56 -4.88 -22.49 13.22
CA PHE A 56 -4.19 -21.57 14.11
C PHE A 56 -3.87 -22.19 15.48
N LYS A 57 -4.83 -22.86 16.12
CA LYS A 57 -4.58 -23.59 17.38
C LYS A 57 -3.47 -24.62 17.24
N GLN A 58 -3.44 -25.35 16.12
CA GLN A 58 -2.37 -26.31 15.85
C GLN A 58 -1.01 -25.63 15.72
N TYR A 59 -0.93 -24.48 15.04
CA TYR A 59 0.30 -23.71 14.93
C TYR A 59 0.81 -23.21 16.27
N ILE A 60 -0.06 -22.69 17.12
CA ILE A 60 0.30 -22.26 18.48
C ILE A 60 0.79 -23.45 19.30
N ALA A 61 0.10 -24.60 19.25
CA ALA A 61 0.51 -25.80 19.96
C ALA A 61 1.90 -26.31 19.53
N LYS A 62 2.21 -26.20 18.23
CA LYS A 62 3.51 -26.54 17.64
C LYS A 62 4.60 -25.50 17.87
N GLY A 63 4.27 -24.31 18.38
CA GLY A 63 5.22 -23.22 18.61
C GLY A 63 5.60 -22.43 17.36
N TYR A 64 4.73 -22.42 16.34
CA TYR A 64 5.01 -21.76 15.07
C TYR A 64 4.81 -20.24 15.13
N GLY A 65 4.14 -19.75 16.17
CA GLY A 65 3.84 -18.34 16.39
C GLY A 65 4.87 -17.66 17.29
N THR A 66 5.21 -16.41 16.99
CA THR A 66 6.04 -15.56 17.85
C THR A 66 5.19 -14.56 18.63
N LYS A 67 4.34 -13.82 17.91
CA LYS A 67 3.45 -12.79 18.44
C LYS A 67 2.06 -12.94 17.85
N VAL A 68 1.03 -12.66 18.64
CA VAL A 68 -0.35 -12.59 18.16
C VAL A 68 -0.90 -11.16 18.32
N VAL A 69 -1.56 -10.65 17.30
CA VAL A 69 -2.21 -9.33 17.33
C VAL A 69 -3.70 -9.51 17.06
N ILE A 70 -4.53 -9.15 18.02
CA ILE A 70 -5.98 -9.30 17.94
C ILE A 70 -6.57 -7.99 17.45
N ASN A 71 -7.34 -8.06 16.37
CA ASN A 71 -8.11 -6.95 15.85
C ASN A 71 -9.56 -7.02 16.36
N LYS A 72 -9.91 -6.15 17.30
CA LYS A 72 -11.26 -6.14 17.91
C LYS A 72 -12.32 -5.57 16.97
N SER A 73 -11.94 -4.70 16.04
CA SER A 73 -12.87 -4.06 15.11
C SER A 73 -13.37 -5.04 14.05
N ASP A 74 -12.46 -5.85 13.51
CA ASP A 74 -12.76 -6.77 12.41
C ASP A 74 -13.01 -8.21 12.89
N ASN A 75 -12.97 -8.48 14.21
CA ASN A 75 -13.00 -9.84 14.76
C ASN A 75 -12.00 -10.77 14.07
N THR A 76 -10.76 -10.30 13.91
CA THR A 76 -9.67 -11.08 13.32
C THR A 76 -8.46 -11.11 14.26
N LEU A 77 -7.57 -12.08 14.07
CA LEU A 77 -6.24 -12.06 14.67
C LEU A 77 -5.17 -12.29 13.61
N ARG A 78 -3.98 -11.76 13.87
CA ARG A 78 -2.76 -11.99 13.10
C ARG A 78 -1.73 -12.66 13.97
N MET A 79 -1.34 -13.88 13.60
CA MET A 79 -0.23 -14.59 14.22
C MET A 79 1.03 -14.41 13.37
N PHE A 80 2.05 -13.79 13.92
CA PHE A 80 3.36 -13.69 13.28
C PHE A 80 4.08 -15.04 13.34
N VAL A 81 4.58 -15.48 12.20
CA VAL A 81 5.22 -16.79 12.06
C VAL A 81 6.69 -16.69 12.43
N SER A 82 7.19 -17.67 13.18
CA SER A 82 8.62 -17.77 13.49
C SER A 82 9.44 -17.93 12.20
N PRO A 83 10.60 -17.28 12.07
CA PRO A 83 11.46 -17.41 10.88
C PRO A 83 11.75 -18.85 10.45
N ASP A 84 11.85 -19.76 11.43
CA ASP A 84 12.17 -21.17 11.23
C ASP A 84 11.03 -21.97 10.56
N HIS A 85 9.77 -21.51 10.71
CA HIS A 85 8.57 -22.21 10.24
C HIS A 85 7.87 -21.51 9.06
N ILE A 86 8.48 -20.47 8.51
CA ILE A 86 7.97 -19.76 7.33
C ILE A 86 7.80 -20.71 6.14
N ARG A 87 8.78 -21.58 5.89
CA ARG A 87 8.79 -22.48 4.73
C ARG A 87 7.67 -23.53 4.82
N ASP A 88 7.33 -23.96 6.03
CA ASP A 88 6.28 -24.95 6.27
C ASP A 88 4.88 -24.41 5.94
N ILE A 89 4.63 -23.13 6.25
CA ILE A 89 3.31 -22.50 6.10
C ILE A 89 3.13 -21.91 4.70
N PHE A 90 4.15 -21.20 4.20
CA PHE A 90 4.07 -20.45 2.94
C PHE A 90 4.60 -21.22 1.74
N LYS A 91 5.28 -22.35 1.94
CA LYS A 91 5.95 -23.15 0.88
C LYS A 91 6.91 -22.32 0.00
N GLN A 92 7.32 -21.15 0.49
CA GLN A 92 8.16 -20.17 -0.19
C GLN A 92 9.37 -19.81 0.69
N GLY A 93 10.42 -19.28 0.07
CA GLY A 93 11.62 -18.82 0.80
C GLY A 93 11.36 -17.56 1.61
N THR A 94 12.14 -17.37 2.69
CA THR A 94 12.08 -16.20 3.59
C THR A 94 12.23 -14.86 2.87
N GLN A 95 12.94 -14.84 1.74
CA GLN A 95 13.13 -13.66 0.89
C GLN A 95 11.86 -13.24 0.11
N GLN A 96 10.95 -14.19 -0.16
CA GLN A 96 9.72 -13.94 -0.92
C GLN A 96 8.56 -13.52 -0.01
N VAL A 97 8.58 -13.94 1.27
CA VAL A 97 7.49 -13.67 2.22
C VAL A 97 7.70 -12.40 3.05
N GLY A 98 8.80 -11.68 2.86
CA GLY A 98 9.10 -10.44 3.58
C GLY A 98 9.52 -10.63 5.05
N LYS A 99 9.72 -9.52 5.76
CA LYS A 99 10.37 -9.51 7.10
C LYS A 99 9.49 -10.00 8.26
N ALA A 100 8.17 -9.94 8.11
CA ALA A 100 7.23 -10.26 9.19
C ALA A 100 5.97 -10.95 8.64
N PRO A 101 6.09 -12.17 8.09
CA PRO A 101 4.96 -12.91 7.57
C PRO A 101 4.00 -13.28 8.70
N TYR A 102 2.71 -13.25 8.40
CA TYR A 102 1.66 -13.49 9.37
C TYR A 102 0.54 -14.36 8.82
N VAL A 103 -0.10 -15.10 9.71
CA VAL A 103 -1.32 -15.85 9.44
C VAL A 103 -2.49 -15.02 9.98
N ASN A 104 -3.46 -14.72 9.11
CA ASN A 104 -4.68 -14.01 9.45
C ASN A 104 -5.82 -15.02 9.67
N VAL A 105 -6.62 -14.80 10.71
CA VAL A 105 -7.63 -15.76 11.16
C VAL A 105 -8.84 -14.99 11.65
N GLU A 106 -10.03 -15.39 11.22
CA GLU A 106 -11.29 -14.87 11.76
C GLU A 106 -11.62 -15.54 13.10
N ILE A 107 -12.07 -14.73 14.06
CA ILE A 107 -12.39 -15.17 15.41
C ILE A 107 -13.85 -14.89 15.74
N GLY A 108 -14.50 -15.84 16.43
CA GLY A 108 -15.89 -15.67 16.84
C GLY A 108 -16.06 -14.79 18.08
N SER A 109 -15.14 -14.88 19.05
CA SER A 109 -15.19 -14.12 20.30
C SER A 109 -13.77 -13.82 20.78
N VAL A 110 -13.53 -12.54 21.09
CA VAL A 110 -12.24 -12.05 21.60
C VAL A 110 -11.92 -12.70 22.96
N ASP A 111 -12.87 -12.76 23.90
CA ASP A 111 -12.64 -13.27 25.26
C ASP A 111 -12.16 -14.74 25.28
N LYS A 112 -12.72 -15.57 24.38
CA LYS A 112 -12.31 -16.98 24.25
C LYS A 112 -10.90 -17.12 23.68
N VAL A 113 -10.52 -16.21 22.79
CA VAL A 113 -9.18 -16.16 22.20
C VAL A 113 -8.17 -15.66 23.23
N GLU A 114 -8.50 -14.63 24.00
CA GLU A 114 -7.66 -14.12 25.10
C GLU A 114 -7.34 -15.23 26.10
N THR A 115 -8.36 -15.93 26.59
CA THR A 115 -8.18 -17.06 27.52
C THR A 115 -7.24 -18.14 26.95
N PHE A 116 -7.36 -18.42 25.65
CA PHE A 116 -6.48 -19.39 24.97
C PHE A 116 -5.04 -18.87 24.83
N LEU A 117 -4.87 -17.58 24.51
CA LEU A 117 -3.56 -16.96 24.37
C LEU A 117 -2.84 -16.80 25.70
N ASP A 118 -3.54 -16.53 26.79
CA ASP A 118 -2.97 -16.51 28.14
C ASP A 118 -2.35 -17.85 28.50
N GLN A 119 -3.04 -18.95 28.18
CA GLN A 119 -2.50 -20.31 28.34
C GLN A 119 -1.28 -20.54 27.45
N ALA A 120 -1.31 -20.06 26.20
CA ALA A 120 -0.18 -20.21 25.28
C ALA A 120 1.06 -19.42 25.73
N VAL A 121 0.89 -18.21 26.29
CA VAL A 121 1.97 -17.43 26.90
C VAL A 121 2.51 -18.14 28.14
N ALA A 122 1.63 -18.61 29.03
CA ALA A 122 2.03 -19.35 30.23
C ALA A 122 2.81 -20.64 29.90
N GLN A 123 2.45 -21.31 28.80
CA GLN A 123 3.16 -22.48 28.27
C GLN A 123 4.40 -22.14 27.43
N LYS A 124 4.76 -20.85 27.33
CA LYS A 124 5.87 -20.33 26.50
C LYS A 124 5.80 -20.72 25.03
N LYS A 125 4.58 -20.92 24.51
CA LYS A 125 4.32 -21.24 23.10
C LYS A 125 4.31 -20.01 22.21
N ILE A 126 4.03 -18.84 22.79
CA ILE A 126 4.15 -17.53 22.16
C ILE A 126 4.82 -16.56 23.14
N ALA A 127 5.48 -15.53 22.62
CA ALA A 127 6.17 -14.56 23.45
C ALA A 127 5.20 -13.54 24.08
N SER A 128 4.23 -13.06 23.30
CA SER A 128 3.22 -12.09 23.75
C SER A 128 2.07 -12.00 22.77
N TYR A 129 0.98 -11.38 23.22
CA TYR A 129 -0.10 -10.91 22.36
C TYR A 129 -0.38 -9.42 22.61
N SER A 130 -0.96 -8.75 21.61
CA SER A 130 -1.37 -7.35 21.72
C SER A 130 -2.67 -7.10 20.97
N TYR A 131 -3.27 -5.93 21.17
CA TYR A 131 -4.51 -5.53 20.50
C TYR A 131 -4.27 -4.43 19.49
N GLU A 132 -5.00 -4.48 18.39
CA GLU A 132 -5.17 -3.37 17.47
C GLU A 132 -6.67 -3.15 17.22
N ASN A 133 -7.06 -1.90 17.01
CA ASN A 133 -8.42 -1.56 16.57
C ASN A 133 -8.29 -0.93 15.19
N LYS A 134 -7.89 -1.76 14.21
CA LYS A 134 -7.79 -1.33 12.82
C LYS A 134 -9.02 -1.81 12.09
N SER A 135 -9.99 -0.92 11.90
CA SER A 135 -11.09 -1.19 10.98
C SER A 135 -10.53 -1.26 9.56
N ARG A 136 -10.69 -2.39 8.87
CA ARG A 136 -10.37 -2.48 7.45
C ARG A 136 -11.49 -1.81 6.65
N ASN A 137 -11.40 -0.49 6.48
CA ASN A 137 -12.29 0.26 5.61
C ASN A 137 -11.92 0.00 4.14
N GLY A 138 -11.97 -1.25 3.68
CA GLY A 138 -11.42 -1.69 2.40
C GLY A 138 -11.93 -0.88 1.20
N LEU A 139 -13.20 -0.45 1.22
CA LEU A 139 -13.74 0.44 0.19
C LEU A 139 -13.09 1.83 0.21
N MET A 140 -12.92 2.44 1.38
CA MET A 140 -12.24 3.74 1.49
C MET A 140 -10.74 3.62 1.18
N ASP A 141 -10.08 2.55 1.60
CA ASP A 141 -8.68 2.29 1.28
C ASP A 141 -8.48 2.16 -0.24
N ILE A 142 -9.39 1.45 -0.93
CA ILE A 142 -9.40 1.36 -2.39
C ILE A 142 -9.65 2.74 -3.01
N LEU A 143 -10.66 3.48 -2.54
CA LEU A 143 -10.98 4.82 -3.06
C LEU A 143 -9.81 5.80 -2.90
N ILE A 144 -9.14 5.81 -1.74
CA ILE A 144 -7.97 6.66 -1.48
C ILE A 144 -6.77 6.20 -2.32
N SER A 145 -6.60 4.90 -2.53
CA SER A 145 -5.54 4.35 -3.39
C SER A 145 -5.72 4.76 -4.86
N ILE A 146 -6.96 4.80 -5.35
CA ILE A 146 -7.27 5.23 -6.73
C ILE A 146 -7.41 6.76 -6.87
N ALA A 147 -7.60 7.51 -5.77
CA ALA A 147 -7.84 8.94 -5.80
C ALA A 147 -6.73 9.74 -6.52
N PRO A 148 -5.42 9.48 -6.32
CA PRO A 148 -4.36 10.15 -7.07
C PRO A 148 -4.49 9.94 -8.59
N TRP A 149 -4.91 8.75 -9.03
CA TRP A 149 -5.11 8.42 -10.44
C TRP A 149 -6.33 9.16 -11.01
N LEU A 150 -7.45 9.18 -10.27
CA LEU A 150 -8.65 9.93 -10.68
C LEU A 150 -8.37 11.43 -10.79
N VAL A 151 -7.63 12.00 -9.85
CA VAL A 151 -7.20 13.41 -9.89
C VAL A 151 -6.26 13.65 -11.07
N PHE A 152 -5.29 12.76 -11.31
CA PHE A 152 -4.35 12.88 -12.43
C PHE A 152 -5.08 12.84 -13.79
N PHE A 153 -5.93 11.84 -14.03
CA PHE A 153 -6.72 11.75 -15.26
C PHE A 153 -7.75 12.88 -15.38
N GLY A 154 -8.33 13.33 -14.27
CA GLY A 154 -9.26 14.47 -14.25
C GLY A 154 -8.60 15.79 -14.63
N ILE A 155 -7.43 16.09 -14.04
CA ILE A 155 -6.63 17.28 -14.39
C ILE A 155 -6.18 17.20 -15.84
N TRP A 156 -5.71 16.04 -16.29
CA TRP A 156 -5.27 15.88 -17.66
C TRP A 156 -6.44 15.99 -18.66
N TYR A 157 -7.57 15.35 -18.40
CA TYR A 157 -8.78 15.54 -19.22
C TYR A 157 -9.18 17.01 -19.29
N PHE A 158 -9.15 17.73 -18.16
CA PHE A 158 -9.42 19.16 -18.09
C PHE A 158 -8.41 19.99 -18.90
N LEU A 159 -7.12 19.67 -18.83
CA LEU A 159 -6.07 20.33 -19.61
C LEU A 159 -6.20 20.07 -21.12
N ILE A 160 -6.50 18.84 -21.55
CA ILE A 160 -6.78 18.51 -22.96
C ILE A 160 -8.00 19.30 -23.44
N ARG A 161 -9.08 19.34 -22.64
CA ARG A 161 -10.29 20.08 -23.02
C ARG A 161 -10.04 21.58 -23.10
N ARG A 162 -9.18 22.12 -22.23
CA ARG A 162 -8.81 23.54 -22.23
C ARG A 162 -7.83 23.90 -23.35
N MET A 163 -6.92 23.01 -23.74
CA MET A 163 -5.96 23.24 -24.83
C MET A 163 -6.50 22.84 -26.21
N GLY A 164 -7.47 21.93 -26.28
CA GLY A 164 -8.15 21.49 -27.51
C GLY A 164 -9.31 22.40 -27.94
N GLY A 165 -9.78 23.30 -27.08
CA GLY A 165 -10.83 24.29 -27.39
C GLY A 165 -10.32 25.66 -27.86
N GLY A 166 -8.99 25.88 -27.93
CA GLY A 166 -8.42 27.21 -28.19
C GLY A 166 -7.29 27.28 -29.22
N ALA A 167 -6.89 26.17 -29.85
CA ALA A 167 -5.85 26.17 -30.88
C ALA A 167 -6.02 25.04 -31.91
N GLY A 168 -7.26 24.68 -32.22
CA GLY A 168 -7.62 23.82 -33.36
C GLY A 168 -7.80 24.60 -34.66
N GLY A 169 -7.00 25.65 -34.89
CA GLY A 169 -7.06 26.47 -36.09
C GLY A 169 -5.67 26.84 -36.54
N GLY A 170 -5.20 26.22 -37.62
CA GLY A 170 -4.03 26.68 -38.36
C GLY A 170 -3.12 25.58 -38.90
N GLY A 171 -3.34 25.22 -40.17
CA GLY A 171 -2.25 24.89 -41.07
C GLY A 171 -1.93 23.41 -41.28
N GLY A 172 -2.86 22.67 -41.89
CA GLY A 172 -2.46 21.56 -42.76
C GLY A 172 -1.87 22.17 -44.04
N VAL A 173 -0.57 21.96 -44.27
CA VAL A 173 0.12 22.25 -45.53
C VAL A 173 -0.02 21.03 -46.43
N PHE A 174 -0.92 21.06 -47.41
CA PHE A 174 -0.84 20.47 -48.75
C PHE A 174 -2.00 21.01 -49.58
#